data_AF-A0A2R4WY98-F1
#
_entry.id   AF-A0A2R4WY98-F1
#
_cell.length_a   1.000
_cell.length_b   1.000
_cell.length_c   1.000
_cell.angle_alpha   90.00
_cell.angle_beta   90.00
_cell.angle_gamma   90.00
#
_symmetry.space_group_name_H-M   'P 1'
#
loop_
_entity.id
_entity.type
_entity.pdbx_description
1 polymer ?
#
loop_
_entity_poly.entity_id
_entity_poly.type
_entity_poly.pdbx_seq_one_letter_code
_entity_poly.pdbx_strand_id
1 'polypeptide(L)'
;MGVPCVRVDRTDGERTRQVLAEHDCLDHDHEISVEDGQIAIPVTDTEAVPADALPAFELTTADLDGRETQTMPADLIEDASYGRLGELVVIDEDDPERARELADAIDRSDLPAESVLNRASKIQGSDRVREWDVLVGETTATVHREHGHSFALDVDEVFFTPRLATERHRVVEQVEAGECVIDMFAGVGPYAVPMAARGAEVIAVDLNERAIDFLEGNAERNGVSDRITAIAGDVRDVAPEYADRADRLVMNLPHSADEFLDAAMTMAGDECVLHYYDIQHEDDAFGPGERAIREAAEAAGYDVSVEDRREVRSYAPHELNVCLDVRLRA
;
A
#
# COMPACT_ATOMS: atom_id res chain seq x y z
N MET A 1 8.31 43.97 -2.00
CA MET A 1 7.07 44.72 -2.33
C MET A 1 6.08 44.29 -1.26
N GLY A 2 5.45 45.19 -0.51
CA GLY A 2 4.67 44.77 0.66
C GLY A 2 3.52 43.83 0.28
N VAL A 3 3.33 42.77 1.05
CA VAL A 3 2.32 41.73 0.85
C VAL A 3 0.97 42.24 1.37
N PRO A 4 -0.11 42.21 0.57
CA PRO A 4 -1.44 42.63 1.04
C PRO A 4 -1.93 41.73 2.19
N CYS A 5 -2.44 42.35 3.24
CA CYS A 5 -2.82 41.64 4.47
C CYS A 5 -4.11 42.18 5.06
N VAL A 6 -4.84 41.27 5.72
CA VAL A 6 -5.86 41.60 6.71
C VAL A 6 -5.21 41.57 8.09
N ARG A 7 -5.13 42.72 8.75
CA ARG A 7 -4.59 42.87 10.10
C ARG A 7 -5.73 42.91 11.12
N VAL A 8 -5.69 42.00 12.09
CA VAL A 8 -6.69 41.90 13.17
C VAL A 8 -6.03 41.75 14.53
N ASP A 9 -6.80 41.93 15.61
CA ASP A 9 -6.36 41.55 16.95
C ASP A 9 -6.04 40.05 17.00
N ARG A 10 -4.99 39.67 17.73
CA ARG A 10 -4.54 38.27 17.80
C ARG A 10 -5.63 37.32 18.29
N THR A 11 -6.56 37.78 19.13
CA THR A 11 -7.69 36.99 19.62
C THR A 11 -8.69 36.61 18.54
N ASP A 12 -8.73 37.39 17.46
CA ASP A 12 -9.63 37.21 16.32
C ASP A 12 -8.96 36.49 15.14
N GLY A 13 -7.65 36.24 15.21
CA GLY A 13 -6.83 35.72 14.12
C GLY A 13 -7.34 34.44 13.46
N GLU A 14 -7.61 33.38 14.24
CA GLU A 14 -8.05 32.11 13.67
C GLU A 14 -9.44 32.21 13.03
N ARG A 15 -10.35 32.98 13.65
CA ARG A 15 -11.68 33.23 13.07
C ARG A 15 -11.57 33.96 11.74
N THR A 16 -10.76 35.03 11.69
CA THR A 16 -10.51 35.79 10.45
C THR A 16 -9.88 34.91 9.38
N ARG A 17 -8.88 34.09 9.74
CA ARG A 17 -8.22 33.16 8.81
C ARG A 17 -9.21 32.15 8.22
N GLN A 18 -10.12 31.60 9.03
CA GLN A 18 -11.14 30.66 8.56
C GLN A 18 -12.11 31.31 7.57
N VAL A 19 -12.61 32.51 7.87
CA VAL A 19 -13.49 33.24 6.96
C VAL A 19 -12.78 33.59 5.65
N LEU A 20 -11.51 34.03 5.70
CA LEU A 20 -10.73 34.28 4.49
C LEU A 20 -10.50 33.01 3.67
N ALA A 21 -10.31 31.86 4.31
CA ALA A 21 -10.16 30.57 3.65
C ALA A 21 -11.47 30.12 2.97
N GLU A 22 -12.61 30.26 3.64
CA GLU A 22 -13.94 29.93 3.09
C GLU A 22 -14.29 30.76 1.84
N HIS A 23 -13.64 31.91 1.68
CA HIS A 23 -13.82 32.83 0.57
C HIS A 23 -12.64 32.84 -0.43
N ASP A 24 -11.72 31.87 -0.35
CA ASP A 24 -10.55 31.73 -1.24
C ASP A 24 -9.67 33.01 -1.34
N CYS A 25 -9.63 33.79 -0.25
CA CYS A 25 -8.93 35.08 -0.21
C CYS A 25 -7.49 34.97 0.32
N LEU A 26 -7.10 33.83 0.89
CA LEU A 26 -5.80 33.66 1.51
C LEU A 26 -4.68 33.58 0.47
N ASP A 27 -3.60 34.32 0.73
CA ASP A 27 -2.32 34.10 0.09
C ASP A 27 -1.60 32.99 0.87
N HIS A 28 -1.20 31.94 0.15
CA HIS A 28 -0.55 30.76 0.71
C HIS A 28 0.97 30.78 0.58
N ASP A 29 1.53 31.76 -0.13
CA ASP A 29 2.95 31.90 -0.45
C ASP A 29 3.70 32.70 0.62
N HIS A 30 2.99 33.33 1.57
CA HIS A 30 3.59 34.15 2.63
C HIS A 30 3.18 33.69 4.03
N GLU A 31 4.06 33.92 5.01
CA GLU A 31 3.80 33.59 6.40
C GLU A 31 2.87 34.59 7.09
N ILE A 32 2.06 34.09 8.04
CA ILE A 32 1.30 34.95 8.94
C ILE A 32 2.26 35.53 9.98
N SER A 33 2.32 36.86 10.09
CA SER A 33 3.14 37.53 11.11
C SER A 33 2.31 37.94 12.32
N VAL A 34 2.97 38.00 13.48
CA VAL A 34 2.38 38.47 14.74
C VAL A 34 3.30 39.51 15.37
N GLU A 35 2.83 40.74 15.44
CA GLU A 35 3.56 41.87 16.03
C GLU A 35 2.63 42.67 16.95
N ASP A 36 3.12 43.04 18.14
CA ASP A 36 2.42 43.89 19.10
C ASP A 36 0.96 43.52 19.42
N GLY A 37 0.66 42.22 19.45
CA GLY A 37 -0.69 41.71 19.75
C GLY A 37 -1.66 41.72 18.58
N GLN A 38 -1.19 42.10 17.38
CA GLN A 38 -1.95 42.01 16.13
C GLN A 38 -1.35 40.94 15.23
N ILE A 39 -2.20 40.37 14.38
CA ILE A 39 -1.84 39.33 13.42
C ILE A 39 -2.10 39.86 12.02
N ALA A 40 -1.13 39.72 11.12
CA ALA A 40 -1.25 40.08 9.72
C ALA A 40 -1.41 38.80 8.89
N ILE A 41 -2.59 38.62 8.30
CA ILE A 41 -2.92 37.44 7.50
C ILE A 41 -2.82 37.83 6.01
N PRO A 42 -1.91 37.23 5.23
CA PRO A 42 -1.72 37.60 3.83
C PRO A 42 -2.92 37.17 2.98
N VAL A 43 -3.29 38.02 2.03
CA VAL A 43 -4.42 37.82 1.12
C VAL A 43 -4.04 38.10 -0.33
N THR A 44 -4.60 37.32 -1.25
CA THR A 44 -4.32 37.43 -2.69
C THR A 44 -4.94 38.68 -3.31
N ASP A 45 -6.12 39.07 -2.81
CA ASP A 45 -6.86 40.25 -3.27
C ASP A 45 -7.61 40.92 -2.10
N THR A 46 -7.26 42.17 -1.83
CA THR A 46 -7.92 42.97 -0.78
C THR A 46 -9.36 43.36 -1.12
N GLU A 47 -9.73 43.40 -2.41
CA GLU A 47 -11.10 43.72 -2.84
C GLU A 47 -12.07 42.55 -2.63
N ALA A 48 -11.56 41.32 -2.61
CA ALA A 48 -12.32 40.10 -2.38
C ALA A 48 -12.61 39.83 -0.89
N VAL A 49 -11.96 40.56 0.02
CA VAL A 49 -12.08 40.35 1.48
C VAL A 49 -13.53 40.57 1.94
N PRO A 50 -14.17 39.57 2.59
CA PRO A 50 -15.57 39.63 3.01
C PRO A 50 -15.74 40.50 4.28
N ALA A 51 -15.70 41.82 4.11
CA ALA A 51 -15.68 42.79 5.22
C ALA A 51 -16.84 42.61 6.23
N ASP A 52 -18.03 42.22 5.76
CA ASP A 52 -19.22 42.02 6.60
C ASP A 52 -19.15 40.75 7.49
N ALA A 53 -18.27 39.80 7.15
CA ALA A 53 -18.11 38.54 7.86
C ALA A 53 -16.93 38.56 8.86
N LEU A 54 -16.09 39.60 8.81
CA LEU A 54 -14.90 39.73 9.63
C LEU A 54 -15.14 40.58 10.89
N PRO A 55 -14.39 40.31 11.98
CA PRO A 55 -14.29 41.22 13.12
C PRO A 55 -13.58 42.51 12.71
N ALA A 56 -13.40 43.47 13.62
CA ALA A 56 -12.70 44.72 13.31
C ALA A 56 -11.30 44.43 12.73
N PHE A 57 -11.04 44.93 11.52
CA PHE A 57 -9.82 44.65 10.76
C PHE A 57 -9.30 45.89 10.05
N GLU A 58 -8.03 45.84 9.65
CA GLU A 58 -7.37 46.84 8.81
C GLU A 58 -6.77 46.15 7.57
N LEU A 59 -6.98 46.73 6.39
CA LEU A 59 -6.25 46.33 5.18
C LEU A 59 -4.92 47.07 5.16
N THR A 60 -3.83 46.32 5.15
CA THR A 60 -2.47 46.87 5.15
C THR A 60 -1.60 46.11 4.16
N THR A 61 -0.41 46.64 3.89
CA THR A 61 0.69 45.82 3.40
C THR A 61 1.67 45.55 4.53
N ALA A 62 2.22 44.35 4.58
CA ALA A 62 3.25 43.96 5.53
C ALA A 62 4.47 43.40 4.80
N ASP A 63 5.64 43.48 5.43
CA ASP A 63 6.83 42.77 4.96
C ASP A 63 6.77 41.38 5.59
N LEU A 64 6.35 40.39 4.81
CA LEU A 64 6.18 39.01 5.26
C LEU A 64 7.20 38.12 4.57
N ASP A 65 7.78 37.20 5.34
CA ASP A 65 8.62 36.16 4.79
C ASP A 65 7.78 35.25 3.88
N GLY A 66 8.40 34.78 2.79
CA GLY A 66 7.81 33.76 1.94
C GLY A 66 7.70 32.46 2.74
N ARG A 67 6.57 31.78 2.62
CA ARG A 67 6.35 30.49 3.26
C ARG A 67 7.26 29.46 2.61
N GLU A 68 8.17 28.88 3.38
CA GLU A 68 8.96 27.74 2.92
C GLU A 68 8.03 26.51 2.81
N THR A 69 7.64 26.19 1.58
CA THR A 69 6.91 24.95 1.27
C THR A 69 7.89 23.86 0.86
N GLN A 70 7.50 22.61 1.07
CA GLN A 70 8.25 21.47 0.57
C GLN A 70 8.37 21.54 -0.94
N THR A 71 9.59 21.45 -1.46
CA THR A 71 9.87 21.27 -2.88
C THR A 71 9.61 19.82 -3.22
N MET A 72 8.63 19.54 -4.07
CA MET A 72 8.32 18.18 -4.52
C MET A 72 9.01 17.89 -5.86
N PRO A 73 9.19 16.62 -6.25
CA PRO A 73 9.79 16.29 -7.54
C PRO A 73 9.11 16.97 -8.73
N ALA A 74 7.78 17.12 -8.68
CA ALA A 74 6.99 17.77 -9.73
C ALA A 74 7.29 19.28 -9.90
N ASP A 75 7.85 19.94 -8.89
CA ASP A 75 8.29 21.34 -8.99
C ASP A 75 9.63 21.47 -9.71
N LEU A 76 10.38 20.36 -9.82
CA LEU A 76 11.71 20.29 -10.39
C LEU A 76 11.73 19.64 -11.79
N ILE A 77 10.74 18.82 -12.12
CA ILE A 77 10.64 18.11 -13.39
C ILE A 77 9.17 17.88 -13.78
N GLU A 78 8.82 18.18 -15.03
CA GLU A 78 7.48 17.93 -15.58
C GLU A 78 7.17 16.41 -15.59
N ASP A 79 5.89 16.02 -15.52
CA ASP A 79 5.45 14.62 -15.60
C ASP A 79 6.17 13.64 -14.64
N ALA A 80 6.54 14.12 -13.44
CA ALA A 80 7.17 13.29 -12.42
C ALA A 80 6.25 12.13 -11.98
N SER A 81 6.56 10.91 -12.41
CA SER A 81 5.83 9.68 -12.06
C SER A 81 6.74 8.72 -11.29
N TYR A 82 6.32 8.36 -10.07
CA TYR A 82 7.08 7.46 -9.21
C TYR A 82 6.17 6.73 -8.22
N GLY A 83 6.60 5.54 -7.79
CA GLY A 83 6.04 4.80 -6.67
C GLY A 83 6.91 4.96 -5.43
N ARG A 84 6.32 4.71 -4.25
CA ARG A 84 7.05 4.70 -2.98
C ARG A 84 6.90 3.37 -2.27
N LEU A 85 7.98 2.89 -1.69
CA LEU A 85 7.99 1.71 -0.84
C LEU A 85 8.92 1.95 0.37
N GLY A 86 8.30 2.33 1.50
CA GLY A 86 9.07 2.80 2.65
C GLY A 86 9.86 4.05 2.25
N GLU A 87 11.17 4.01 2.43
CA GLU A 87 12.09 5.08 2.04
C GLU A 87 12.74 4.84 0.66
N LEU A 88 12.26 3.86 -0.12
CA LEU A 88 12.62 3.71 -1.52
C LEU A 88 11.64 4.47 -2.40
N VAL A 89 12.18 5.14 -3.41
CA VAL A 89 11.39 5.67 -4.53
C VAL A 89 11.68 4.83 -5.76
N VAL A 90 10.62 4.34 -6.40
CA VAL A 90 10.72 3.47 -7.58
C VAL A 90 10.17 4.23 -8.77
N ILE A 91 11.01 4.42 -9.78
CA ILE A 91 10.60 4.98 -11.07
C ILE A 91 10.45 3.86 -12.11
N ASP A 92 9.69 4.17 -13.15
CA ASP A 92 9.45 3.28 -14.26
C ASP A 92 9.61 4.05 -15.57
N GLU A 93 10.87 4.21 -15.99
CA GLU A 93 11.25 5.02 -17.15
C GLU A 93 12.20 4.23 -18.05
N ASP A 94 11.84 4.13 -19.34
CA ASP A 94 12.60 3.37 -20.34
C ASP A 94 13.76 4.20 -20.91
N ASP A 95 13.65 5.54 -20.93
CA ASP A 95 14.73 6.44 -21.38
C ASP A 95 15.76 6.66 -20.23
N PRO A 96 17.01 6.18 -20.37
CA PRO A 96 18.01 6.28 -19.31
C PRO A 96 18.39 7.71 -18.95
N GLU A 97 18.35 8.65 -19.90
CA GLU A 97 18.68 10.06 -19.62
C GLU A 97 17.57 10.66 -18.76
N ARG A 98 16.32 10.43 -19.16
CA ARG A 98 15.13 10.88 -18.42
C ARG A 98 15.04 10.25 -17.04
N ALA A 99 15.35 8.96 -16.91
CA ALA A 99 15.39 8.25 -15.63
C ALA A 99 16.39 8.92 -14.67
N ARG A 100 17.56 9.33 -15.18
CA ARG A 100 18.57 10.06 -14.40
C ARG A 100 18.07 11.44 -13.98
N GLU A 101 17.47 12.22 -14.88
CA GLU A 101 16.90 13.53 -14.56
C GLU A 101 15.82 13.43 -13.47
N LEU A 102 14.94 12.43 -13.57
CA LEU A 102 13.88 12.20 -12.60
C LEU A 102 14.45 11.81 -11.24
N ALA A 103 15.46 10.94 -11.20
CA ALA A 103 16.13 10.57 -9.95
C ALA A 103 16.84 11.77 -9.30
N ASP A 104 17.54 12.60 -10.07
CA ASP A 104 18.18 13.82 -9.58
C ASP A 104 17.15 14.87 -9.10
N ALA A 105 15.97 14.91 -9.70
CA ALA A 105 14.86 15.74 -9.22
C ALA A 105 14.31 15.22 -7.88
N ILE A 106 14.17 13.89 -7.73
CA ILE A 106 13.73 13.27 -6.49
C ILE A 106 14.74 13.52 -5.36
N ASP A 107 16.03 13.30 -5.59
CA ASP A 107 17.10 13.49 -4.60
C ASP A 107 17.23 14.94 -4.09
N ARG A 108 16.99 15.92 -4.98
CA ARG A 108 17.00 17.36 -4.63
C ARG A 108 15.70 17.86 -4.01
N SER A 109 14.65 17.04 -4.02
CA SER A 109 13.36 17.41 -3.45
C SER A 109 13.32 17.14 -1.94
N ASP A 110 12.31 17.67 -1.26
CA ASP A 110 12.04 17.37 0.15
C ASP A 110 11.32 16.02 0.34
N LEU A 111 11.18 15.21 -0.72
CA LEU A 111 10.60 13.87 -0.63
C LEU A 111 11.56 12.94 0.13
N PRO A 112 11.13 12.33 1.25
CA PRO A 112 12.00 11.39 1.96
C PRO A 112 12.27 10.14 1.11
N ALA A 113 13.53 9.98 0.72
CA ALA A 113 14.04 8.86 -0.05
C ALA A 113 15.49 8.55 0.40
N GLU A 114 15.76 7.28 0.73
CA GLU A 114 17.12 6.77 0.96
C GLU A 114 17.76 6.33 -0.36
N SER A 115 16.96 5.73 -1.25
CA SER A 115 17.38 5.35 -2.60
C SER A 115 16.30 5.64 -3.63
N VAL A 116 16.74 5.92 -4.87
CA VAL A 116 15.88 5.98 -6.06
C VAL A 116 16.27 4.85 -7.01
N LEU A 117 15.32 3.98 -7.30
CA LEU A 117 15.50 2.78 -8.13
C LEU A 117 14.75 2.93 -9.44
N ASN A 118 15.36 2.56 -10.56
CA ASN A 118 14.66 2.34 -11.82
C ASN A 118 14.56 0.86 -12.14
N ARG A 119 13.52 0.49 -12.86
CA ARG A 119 13.28 -0.88 -13.28
C ARG A 119 14.24 -1.27 -14.42
N ALA A 120 15.18 -2.18 -14.17
CA ALA A 120 16.08 -2.69 -15.19
C ALA A 120 15.46 -3.85 -16.00
N SER A 121 14.47 -4.57 -15.44
CA SER A 121 13.81 -5.68 -16.14
C SER A 121 12.33 -5.88 -15.78
N LYS A 122 11.61 -6.70 -16.57
CA LYS A 122 10.26 -7.19 -16.21
C LYS A 122 10.34 -8.19 -15.04
N ILE A 123 9.21 -8.54 -14.41
CA ILE A 123 9.15 -9.56 -13.33
C ILE A 123 9.62 -10.88 -13.95
N GLN A 124 10.51 -11.60 -13.27
CA GLN A 124 11.05 -12.88 -13.73
C GLN A 124 10.92 -13.97 -12.67
N GLY A 125 10.89 -15.22 -13.13
CA GLY A 125 11.00 -16.41 -12.28
C GLY A 125 9.77 -16.71 -11.41
N SER A 126 9.85 -17.83 -10.68
CA SER A 126 8.88 -18.25 -9.66
C SER A 126 8.80 -17.26 -8.50
N ASP A 127 9.94 -16.66 -8.15
CA ASP A 127 10.07 -15.80 -6.97
C ASP A 127 9.64 -14.35 -7.25
N ARG A 128 9.25 -14.08 -8.51
CA ARG A 128 8.69 -12.81 -9.01
C ARG A 128 9.57 -11.57 -8.76
N VAL A 129 10.88 -11.76 -8.72
CA VAL A 129 11.87 -10.69 -8.53
C VAL A 129 12.10 -9.91 -9.84
N ARG A 130 12.60 -8.68 -9.72
CA ARG A 130 13.06 -7.82 -10.83
C ARG A 130 14.47 -7.33 -10.56
N GLU A 131 15.21 -7.03 -11.62
CA GLU A 131 16.48 -6.32 -11.51
C GLU A 131 16.25 -4.81 -11.40
N TRP A 132 17.06 -4.15 -10.57
CA TRP A 132 16.94 -2.73 -10.26
C TRP A 132 18.23 -1.98 -10.60
N ASP A 133 18.08 -0.83 -11.26
CA ASP A 133 19.14 0.16 -11.36
C ASP A 133 19.04 1.13 -10.19
N VAL A 134 20.01 1.09 -9.27
CA VAL A 134 20.11 2.10 -8.21
C VAL A 134 20.65 3.39 -8.83
N LEU A 135 19.79 4.41 -8.95
CA LEU A 135 20.15 5.70 -9.54
C LEU A 135 20.71 6.67 -8.51
N VAL A 136 20.17 6.61 -7.29
CA VAL A 136 20.52 7.39 -6.11
C VAL A 136 20.52 6.44 -4.90
N GLY A 137 21.45 6.62 -3.96
CA GLY A 137 21.61 5.76 -2.80
C GLY A 137 22.43 4.49 -3.09
N GLU A 138 22.42 3.55 -2.15
CA GLU A 138 23.22 2.31 -2.21
C GLU A 138 22.43 1.05 -1.82
N THR A 139 21.14 1.17 -1.47
CA THR A 139 20.32 0.06 -0.93
C THR A 139 19.03 -0.18 -1.71
N THR A 140 18.63 -1.45 -1.76
CA THR A 140 17.32 -1.95 -2.22
C THR A 140 16.46 -2.46 -1.07
N ALA A 141 17.00 -2.46 0.15
CA ALA A 141 16.30 -2.81 1.38
C ALA A 141 15.54 -1.61 1.96
N THR A 142 14.39 -1.88 2.58
CA THR A 142 13.53 -0.86 3.19
C THR A 142 12.60 -1.44 4.25
N VAL A 143 11.92 -0.56 4.97
CA VAL A 143 10.80 -0.91 5.83
C VAL A 143 9.54 -0.22 5.32
N HIS A 144 8.61 -1.00 4.79
CA HIS A 144 7.29 -0.52 4.42
C HIS A 144 6.34 -0.56 5.61
N ARG A 145 5.44 0.43 5.74
CA ARG A 145 4.39 0.42 6.75
C ARG A 145 3.03 0.46 6.09
N GLU A 146 2.15 -0.46 6.46
CA GLU A 146 0.75 -0.48 6.03
C GLU A 146 -0.15 -0.94 7.18
N HIS A 147 -1.28 -0.26 7.34
CA HIS A 147 -2.34 -0.60 8.32
C HIS A 147 -1.85 -0.92 9.75
N GLY A 148 -0.81 -0.20 10.22
CA GLY A 148 -0.27 -0.36 11.57
C GLY A 148 0.83 -1.41 11.72
N HIS A 149 1.18 -2.11 10.64
CA HIS A 149 2.25 -3.12 10.60
C HIS A 149 3.46 -2.61 9.82
N SER A 150 4.64 -3.14 10.16
CA SER A 150 5.90 -2.79 9.51
C SER A 150 6.55 -4.03 8.87
N PHE A 151 6.96 -3.91 7.62
CA PHE A 151 7.52 -4.99 6.80
C PHE A 151 8.90 -4.58 6.29
N ALA A 152 9.94 -5.14 6.89
CA ALA A 152 11.28 -5.13 6.31
C ALA A 152 11.33 -6.09 5.12
N LEU A 153 11.95 -5.64 4.04
CA LEU A 153 12.12 -6.39 2.80
C LEU A 153 13.26 -5.80 1.98
N ASP A 154 13.79 -6.60 1.05
CA ASP A 154 14.69 -6.14 0.00
C ASP A 154 14.06 -6.41 -1.37
N VAL A 155 13.82 -5.35 -2.15
CA VAL A 155 13.13 -5.50 -3.45
C VAL A 155 13.93 -6.27 -4.49
N ASP A 156 15.22 -6.47 -4.26
CA ASP A 156 16.10 -7.32 -5.09
C ASP A 156 16.02 -8.79 -4.71
N GLU A 157 15.53 -9.12 -3.50
CA GLU A 157 15.44 -10.52 -3.02
C GLU A 157 14.00 -11.05 -3.00
N VAL A 158 12.99 -10.17 -2.88
CA VAL A 158 11.59 -10.56 -2.69
C VAL A 158 10.60 -9.67 -3.44
N PHE A 159 9.46 -10.26 -3.80
CA PHE A 159 8.34 -9.52 -4.37
C PHE A 159 7.48 -8.85 -3.29
N PHE A 160 7.22 -7.55 -3.44
CA PHE A 160 6.25 -6.83 -2.62
C PHE A 160 5.52 -5.76 -3.44
N THR A 161 4.22 -5.56 -3.18
CA THR A 161 3.47 -4.44 -3.77
C THR A 161 2.61 -3.74 -2.72
N PRO A 162 2.79 -2.42 -2.53
CA PRO A 162 1.96 -1.64 -1.59
C PRO A 162 0.54 -1.41 -2.15
N ARG A 163 0.34 -1.60 -3.46
CA ARG A 163 -0.97 -1.42 -4.12
C ARG A 163 -2.05 -2.42 -3.69
N LEU A 164 -1.68 -3.46 -2.95
CA LEU A 164 -2.61 -4.44 -2.38
C LEU A 164 -2.98 -4.17 -0.92
N ALA A 165 -2.48 -3.08 -0.31
CA ALA A 165 -2.70 -2.76 1.11
C ALA A 165 -4.19 -2.78 1.50
N THR A 166 -5.05 -2.11 0.73
CA THR A 166 -6.49 -2.05 0.99
C THR A 166 -7.16 -3.42 0.89
N GLU A 167 -6.72 -4.26 -0.05
CA GLU A 167 -7.26 -5.60 -0.23
C GLU A 167 -6.83 -6.53 0.89
N ARG A 168 -5.55 -6.46 1.29
CA ARG A 168 -5.05 -7.15 2.47
C ARG A 168 -5.84 -6.78 3.71
N HIS A 169 -6.05 -5.48 3.93
CA HIS A 169 -6.81 -5.00 5.07
C HIS A 169 -8.23 -5.58 5.10
N ARG A 170 -8.94 -5.57 3.96
CA ARG A 170 -10.29 -6.15 3.83
C ARG A 170 -10.35 -7.62 4.27
N VAL A 171 -9.41 -8.45 3.82
CA VAL A 171 -9.36 -9.87 4.18
C VAL A 171 -9.00 -10.04 5.65
N VAL A 172 -7.99 -9.32 6.13
CA VAL A 172 -7.55 -9.32 7.54
C VAL A 172 -8.69 -8.92 8.47
N GLU A 173 -9.57 -8.01 8.04
CA GLU A 173 -10.71 -7.58 8.85
C GLU A 173 -11.73 -8.69 9.13
N GLN A 174 -11.78 -9.72 8.28
CA GLN A 174 -12.70 -10.86 8.40
C GLN A 174 -12.19 -11.97 9.32
N VAL A 175 -10.95 -11.87 9.80
CA VAL A 175 -10.30 -12.89 10.62
C VAL A 175 -10.73 -12.75 12.07
N GLU A 176 -11.19 -13.87 12.64
CA GLU A 176 -11.53 -14.02 14.04
C GLU A 176 -10.35 -14.60 14.85
N ALA A 177 -10.28 -14.25 16.13
CA ALA A 177 -9.23 -14.75 17.01
C ALA A 177 -9.40 -16.26 17.25
N GLY A 178 -8.29 -17.01 17.15
CA GLY A 178 -8.28 -18.46 17.27
C GLY A 178 -8.52 -19.23 15.98
N GLU A 179 -8.78 -18.55 14.85
CA GLU A 179 -8.76 -19.19 13.52
C GLU A 179 -7.38 -19.76 13.21
N CYS A 180 -7.34 -20.94 12.57
CA CYS A 180 -6.18 -21.48 11.90
C CYS A 180 -6.16 -20.99 10.45
N VAL A 181 -5.25 -20.07 10.14
CA VAL A 181 -5.13 -19.46 8.81
C VAL A 181 -3.90 -20.01 8.11
N ILE A 182 -4.03 -20.39 6.84
CA ILE A 182 -2.89 -20.79 6.02
C ILE A 182 -2.73 -19.80 4.86
N ASP A 183 -1.60 -19.10 4.86
CA ASP A 183 -1.15 -18.25 3.76
C ASP A 183 -0.21 -19.08 2.87
N MET A 184 -0.72 -19.50 1.70
CA MET A 184 -0.05 -20.48 0.84
C MET A 184 1.15 -19.90 0.07
N PHE A 185 1.22 -18.57 -0.04
CA PHE A 185 2.24 -17.84 -0.81
C PHE A 185 2.59 -16.53 -0.09
N ALA A 186 3.16 -16.69 1.11
CA ALA A 186 3.16 -15.66 2.13
C ALA A 186 4.09 -14.48 1.85
N GLY A 187 5.10 -14.63 0.99
CA GLY A 187 6.14 -13.64 0.79
C GLY A 187 6.76 -13.20 2.12
N VAL A 188 6.90 -11.89 2.32
CA VAL A 188 7.39 -11.30 3.58
C VAL A 188 6.33 -11.20 4.70
N GLY A 189 5.17 -11.83 4.50
CA GLY A 189 4.09 -11.97 5.47
C GLY A 189 3.05 -10.83 5.53
N PRO A 190 2.68 -10.14 4.43
CA PRO A 190 1.74 -9.02 4.54
C PRO A 190 0.29 -9.43 4.79
N TYR A 191 -0.09 -10.69 4.57
CA TYR A 191 -1.33 -11.27 5.12
C TYR A 191 -1.06 -11.93 6.48
N ALA A 192 -0.05 -12.79 6.55
CA ALA A 192 0.28 -13.57 7.74
C ALA A 192 0.45 -12.73 9.02
N VAL A 193 1.25 -11.66 8.98
CA VAL A 193 1.54 -10.83 10.16
C VAL A 193 0.29 -10.11 10.68
N PRO A 194 -0.50 -9.40 9.85
CA PRO A 194 -1.74 -8.79 10.33
C PRO A 194 -2.80 -9.80 10.82
N MET A 195 -2.89 -10.98 10.20
CA MET A 195 -3.79 -12.06 10.64
C MET A 195 -3.40 -12.59 12.02
N ALA A 196 -2.11 -12.82 12.25
CA ALA A 196 -1.58 -13.20 13.56
C ALA A 196 -1.82 -12.10 14.60
N ALA A 197 -1.73 -10.82 14.22
CA ALA A 197 -2.03 -9.69 15.10
C ALA A 197 -3.52 -9.60 15.49
N ARG A 198 -4.43 -10.16 14.66
CA ARG A 198 -5.86 -10.35 15.00
C ARG A 198 -6.10 -11.53 15.94
N GLY A 199 -5.07 -12.35 16.22
CA GLY A 199 -5.12 -13.47 17.14
C GLY A 199 -5.35 -14.82 16.48
N ALA A 200 -5.19 -14.93 15.15
CA ALA A 200 -5.16 -16.21 14.46
C ALA A 200 -3.83 -16.94 14.69
N GLU A 201 -3.84 -18.26 14.61
CA GLU A 201 -2.65 -19.10 14.45
C GLU A 201 -2.39 -19.25 12.94
N VAL A 202 -1.23 -18.81 12.48
CA VAL A 202 -0.95 -18.68 11.05
C VAL A 202 0.17 -19.63 10.62
N ILE A 203 -0.10 -20.42 9.58
CA ILE A 203 0.93 -21.14 8.83
C ILE A 203 1.20 -20.36 7.55
N ALA A 204 2.44 -19.91 7.38
CA ALA A 204 2.86 -19.09 6.26
C ALA A 204 3.89 -19.86 5.44
N VAL A 205 3.55 -20.17 4.19
CA VAL A 205 4.39 -20.95 3.29
C VAL A 205 4.83 -20.07 2.13
N ASP A 206 6.11 -20.14 1.78
CA ASP A 206 6.62 -19.52 0.56
C ASP A 206 7.78 -20.35 -0.02
N LEU A 207 7.91 -20.36 -1.34
CA LEU A 207 9.00 -21.09 -2.00
C LEU A 207 10.34 -20.38 -1.82
N ASN A 208 10.33 -19.05 -1.71
CA ASN A 208 11.54 -18.25 -1.57
C ASN A 208 11.99 -18.20 -0.10
N GLU A 209 13.11 -18.88 0.20
CA GLU A 209 13.74 -18.89 1.53
C GLU A 209 14.00 -17.48 2.08
N ARG A 210 14.37 -16.51 1.22
CA ARG A 210 14.59 -15.12 1.65
C ARG A 210 13.31 -14.43 2.08
N ALA A 211 12.20 -14.72 1.43
CA ALA A 211 10.91 -14.19 1.83
C ALA A 211 10.52 -14.68 3.22
N ILE A 212 10.81 -15.95 3.53
CA ILE A 212 10.63 -16.54 4.85
C ILE A 212 11.56 -15.90 5.90
N ASP A 213 12.85 -15.70 5.60
CA ASP A 213 13.78 -14.98 6.49
C ASP A 213 13.21 -13.58 6.86
N PHE A 214 12.69 -12.84 5.89
CA PHE A 214 12.04 -11.55 6.12
C PHE A 214 10.72 -11.69 6.90
N LEU A 215 9.91 -12.70 6.61
CA LEU A 215 8.65 -12.96 7.30
C LEU A 215 8.86 -13.24 8.78
N GLU A 216 9.86 -14.04 9.16
CA GLU A 216 10.21 -14.29 10.55
C GLU A 216 10.66 -13.01 11.26
N GLY A 217 11.56 -12.23 10.64
CA GLY A 217 11.98 -10.93 11.17
C GLY A 217 10.82 -9.92 11.27
N ASN A 218 9.87 -9.98 10.35
CA ASN A 218 8.66 -9.16 10.38
C ASN A 218 7.69 -9.60 11.46
N ALA A 219 7.53 -10.90 11.70
CA ALA A 219 6.75 -11.43 12.80
C ALA A 219 7.30 -10.92 14.15
N GLU A 220 8.63 -10.93 14.33
CA GLU A 220 9.30 -10.40 15.52
C GLU A 220 9.08 -8.89 15.65
N ARG A 221 9.31 -8.15 14.57
CA ARG A 221 9.14 -6.68 14.51
C ARG A 221 7.72 -6.26 14.90
N ASN A 222 6.72 -7.05 14.58
CA ASN A 222 5.32 -6.78 14.88
C ASN A 222 4.83 -7.48 16.17
N GLY A 223 5.68 -8.23 16.86
CA GLY A 223 5.36 -8.88 18.13
C GLY A 223 4.37 -10.04 18.02
N VAL A 224 4.39 -10.77 16.90
CA VAL A 224 3.44 -11.86 16.60
C VAL A 224 4.11 -13.21 16.30
N SER A 225 5.42 -13.33 16.50
CA SER A 225 6.18 -14.57 16.23
C SER A 225 5.59 -15.82 16.87
N ASP A 226 5.03 -15.70 18.08
CA ASP A 226 4.45 -16.86 18.81
C ASP A 226 3.22 -17.47 18.11
N ARG A 227 2.64 -16.79 17.12
CA ARG A 227 1.44 -17.21 16.37
C ARG A 227 1.72 -17.54 14.90
N ILE A 228 2.97 -17.49 14.48
CA ILE A 228 3.34 -17.71 13.08
C ILE A 228 4.28 -18.90 12.99
N THR A 229 3.89 -19.89 12.18
CA THR A 229 4.78 -20.95 11.71
C THR A 229 5.19 -20.65 10.28
N ALA A 230 6.44 -20.23 10.07
CA ALA A 230 6.99 -19.91 8.76
C ALA A 230 7.66 -21.14 8.14
N ILE A 231 7.37 -21.44 6.88
CA ILE A 231 7.86 -22.63 6.20
C ILE A 231 8.36 -22.26 4.81
N ALA A 232 9.66 -22.47 4.57
CA ALA A 232 10.23 -22.38 3.23
C ALA A 232 10.04 -23.72 2.49
N GLY A 233 9.31 -23.69 1.37
CA GLY A 233 9.06 -24.87 0.56
C GLY A 233 7.89 -24.74 -0.41
N ASP A 234 7.70 -25.77 -1.23
CA ASP A 234 6.51 -25.87 -2.09
C ASP A 234 5.30 -26.24 -1.22
N VAL A 235 4.22 -25.45 -1.32
CA VAL A 235 3.00 -25.65 -0.53
C VAL A 235 2.37 -27.03 -0.76
N ARG A 236 2.60 -27.67 -1.91
CA ARG A 236 2.13 -29.04 -2.18
C ARG A 236 2.81 -30.09 -1.31
N ASP A 237 4.08 -29.87 -0.98
CA ASP A 237 4.83 -30.76 -0.09
C ASP A 237 4.44 -30.54 1.39
N VAL A 238 4.01 -29.33 1.73
CA VAL A 238 3.57 -28.94 3.09
C VAL A 238 2.12 -29.35 3.37
N ALA A 239 1.25 -29.30 2.36
CA ALA A 239 -0.19 -29.52 2.52
C ALA A 239 -0.58 -30.79 3.31
N PRO A 240 0.05 -31.96 3.09
CA PRO A 240 -0.30 -33.17 3.85
C PRO A 240 -0.06 -33.08 5.38
N GLU A 241 0.88 -32.24 5.83
CA GLU A 241 1.14 -32.04 7.27
C GLU A 241 0.03 -31.23 7.96
N TYR A 242 -0.67 -30.39 7.18
CA TYR A 242 -1.73 -29.50 7.64
C TYR A 242 -3.10 -29.89 7.09
N ALA A 243 -3.28 -31.17 6.76
CA ALA A 243 -4.54 -31.67 6.24
C ALA A 243 -5.71 -31.45 7.21
N ASP A 244 -6.85 -31.01 6.70
CA ASP A 244 -8.09 -30.76 7.45
C ASP A 244 -7.94 -29.74 8.61
N ARG A 245 -7.03 -28.76 8.49
CA ARG A 245 -6.71 -27.81 9.58
C ARG A 245 -7.15 -26.38 9.35
N ALA A 246 -7.27 -25.93 8.11
CA ALA A 246 -7.48 -24.51 7.82
C ALA A 246 -8.94 -24.10 7.99
N ASP A 247 -9.19 -23.10 8.84
CA ASP A 247 -10.45 -22.35 8.86
C ASP A 247 -10.47 -21.30 7.73
N ARG A 248 -9.28 -20.87 7.30
CA ARG A 248 -9.10 -19.89 6.23
C ARG A 248 -7.83 -20.15 5.42
N LEU A 249 -7.95 -20.02 4.10
CA LEU A 249 -6.87 -20.15 3.13
C LEU A 249 -6.72 -18.85 2.35
N VAL A 250 -5.47 -18.42 2.12
CA VAL A 250 -5.13 -17.31 1.24
C VAL A 250 -4.26 -17.83 0.10
N MET A 251 -4.73 -17.69 -1.14
CA MET A 251 -4.04 -18.10 -2.36
C MET A 251 -3.67 -16.88 -3.21
N ASN A 252 -2.74 -16.05 -2.72
CA ASN A 252 -2.30 -14.84 -3.41
C ASN A 252 -1.19 -15.09 -4.45
N LEU A 253 -1.44 -16.00 -5.41
CA LEU A 253 -0.56 -16.29 -6.55
C LEU A 253 -1.32 -16.14 -7.88
N PRO A 254 -1.73 -14.91 -8.27
CA PRO A 254 -2.80 -14.70 -9.24
C PRO A 254 -2.52 -15.14 -10.69
N HIS A 255 -1.32 -15.63 -11.01
CA HIS A 255 -1.01 -16.15 -12.34
C HIS A 255 -1.14 -17.66 -12.48
N SER A 256 -1.20 -18.38 -11.36
CA SER A 256 -1.12 -19.85 -11.34
C SER A 256 -1.74 -20.44 -10.07
N ALA A 257 -2.64 -19.71 -9.41
CA ALA A 257 -3.25 -20.16 -8.16
C ALA A 257 -4.09 -21.43 -8.37
N ASP A 258 -4.70 -21.60 -9.54
CA ASP A 258 -5.48 -22.78 -9.93
C ASP A 258 -4.65 -24.09 -9.85
N GLU A 259 -3.36 -24.01 -10.14
CA GLU A 259 -2.42 -25.15 -10.08
C GLU A 259 -2.21 -25.71 -8.66
N PHE A 260 -2.68 -25.00 -7.62
CA PHE A 260 -2.49 -25.36 -6.21
C PHE A 260 -3.81 -25.59 -5.47
N LEU A 261 -4.94 -25.64 -6.18
CA LEU A 261 -6.25 -25.87 -5.56
C LEU A 261 -6.35 -27.24 -4.91
N ASP A 262 -5.64 -28.26 -5.42
CA ASP A 262 -5.55 -29.58 -4.80
C ASP A 262 -4.90 -29.55 -3.41
N ALA A 263 -3.80 -28.81 -3.27
CA ALA A 263 -3.15 -28.54 -1.99
C ALA A 263 -4.06 -27.73 -1.06
N ALA A 264 -4.77 -26.72 -1.59
CA ALA A 264 -5.73 -25.94 -0.82
C ALA A 264 -6.87 -26.82 -0.27
N MET A 265 -7.47 -27.68 -1.11
CA MET A 265 -8.52 -28.61 -0.67
C MET A 265 -8.01 -29.64 0.35
N THR A 266 -6.74 -30.07 0.24
CA THR A 266 -6.12 -30.96 1.21
C THR A 266 -6.03 -30.32 2.59
N MET A 267 -5.72 -29.01 2.65
CA MET A 267 -5.52 -28.28 3.91
C MET A 267 -6.82 -27.73 4.51
N ALA A 268 -7.84 -27.46 3.69
CA ALA A 268 -9.14 -26.97 4.12
C ALA A 268 -9.73 -27.91 5.19
N GLY A 269 -10.24 -27.35 6.30
CA GLY A 269 -11.03 -28.10 7.27
C GLY A 269 -12.52 -28.20 6.89
N ASP A 270 -13.33 -28.80 7.76
CA ASP A 270 -14.77 -29.05 7.54
C ASP A 270 -15.55 -27.79 7.12
N GLU A 271 -15.22 -26.62 7.66
CA GLU A 271 -15.72 -25.32 7.22
C GLU A 271 -14.54 -24.36 7.00
N CYS A 272 -14.26 -24.00 5.74
CA CYS A 272 -13.11 -23.17 5.38
C CYS A 272 -13.50 -21.99 4.48
N VAL A 273 -12.89 -20.82 4.68
CA VAL A 273 -12.93 -19.69 3.74
C VAL A 273 -11.68 -19.68 2.87
N LEU A 274 -11.84 -19.79 1.56
CA LEU A 274 -10.78 -19.63 0.59
C LEU A 274 -10.84 -18.22 -0.02
N HIS A 275 -9.75 -17.46 0.12
CA HIS A 275 -9.50 -16.22 -0.62
C HIS A 275 -8.61 -16.54 -1.82
N TYR A 276 -9.22 -16.67 -2.99
CA TYR A 276 -8.55 -17.03 -4.23
C TYR A 276 -8.31 -15.80 -5.10
N TYR A 277 -7.05 -15.51 -5.41
CA TYR A 277 -6.66 -14.40 -6.28
C TYR A 277 -6.31 -14.90 -7.68
N ASP A 278 -6.69 -14.12 -8.68
CA ASP A 278 -6.52 -14.49 -10.10
C ASP A 278 -6.33 -13.25 -10.97
N ILE A 279 -5.76 -13.42 -12.15
CA ILE A 279 -5.71 -12.41 -13.20
C ILE A 279 -6.47 -12.93 -14.41
N GLN A 280 -7.58 -12.25 -14.72
CA GLN A 280 -8.50 -12.66 -15.77
C GLN A 280 -8.87 -11.50 -16.68
N HIS A 281 -9.32 -11.85 -17.89
CA HIS A 281 -9.84 -10.88 -18.83
C HIS A 281 -11.17 -10.30 -18.35
N GLU A 282 -11.42 -9.01 -18.56
CA GLU A 282 -12.63 -8.30 -18.08
C GLU A 282 -13.95 -8.90 -18.59
N ASP A 283 -13.92 -9.61 -19.74
CA ASP A 283 -15.09 -10.27 -20.33
C ASP A 283 -15.61 -11.48 -19.50
N ASP A 284 -14.74 -12.16 -18.75
CA ASP A 284 -15.11 -13.26 -17.85
C ASP A 284 -14.18 -13.26 -16.62
N ALA A 285 -14.23 -12.17 -15.85
CA ALA A 285 -13.29 -11.90 -14.78
C ALA A 285 -13.31 -12.95 -13.64
N PHE A 286 -14.43 -13.68 -13.45
CA PHE A 286 -14.62 -14.60 -12.32
C PHE A 286 -14.90 -16.04 -12.72
N GLY A 287 -15.39 -16.28 -13.95
CA GLY A 287 -15.80 -17.60 -14.38
C GLY A 287 -14.70 -18.66 -14.36
N PRO A 288 -13.46 -18.37 -14.82
CA PRO A 288 -12.37 -19.34 -14.79
C PRO A 288 -12.04 -19.82 -13.38
N GLY A 289 -11.77 -18.90 -12.45
CA GLY A 289 -11.50 -19.23 -11.05
C GLY A 289 -12.65 -19.98 -10.37
N GLU A 290 -13.89 -19.55 -10.58
CA GLU A 290 -15.05 -20.26 -10.04
C GLU A 290 -15.20 -21.70 -10.56
N ARG A 291 -14.89 -21.95 -11.84
CA ARG A 291 -14.94 -23.30 -12.41
C ARG A 291 -13.84 -24.18 -11.82
N ALA A 292 -12.61 -23.66 -11.75
CA ALA A 292 -11.46 -24.37 -11.18
C ALA A 292 -11.71 -24.74 -9.70
N ILE A 293 -12.19 -23.79 -8.89
CA ILE A 293 -12.50 -24.03 -7.47
C ILE A 293 -13.58 -25.09 -7.32
N ARG A 294 -14.67 -25.02 -8.10
CA ARG A 294 -15.74 -26.02 -8.04
C ARG A 294 -15.27 -27.42 -8.43
N GLU A 295 -14.47 -27.54 -9.48
CA GLU A 295 -13.92 -28.82 -9.92
C GLU A 295 -13.02 -29.45 -8.86
N ALA A 296 -12.11 -28.67 -8.28
CA ALA A 296 -11.23 -29.14 -7.20
C ALA A 296 -12.01 -29.51 -5.93
N ALA A 297 -12.97 -28.68 -5.53
CA ALA A 297 -13.80 -28.90 -4.36
C ALA A 297 -14.70 -30.13 -4.50
N GLU A 298 -15.35 -30.33 -5.66
CA GLU A 298 -16.17 -31.52 -5.93
C GLU A 298 -15.33 -32.80 -5.85
N ALA A 299 -14.11 -32.78 -6.40
CA ALA A 299 -13.20 -33.92 -6.32
C ALA A 299 -12.75 -34.24 -4.88
N ALA A 300 -12.68 -33.22 -4.02
CA ALA A 300 -12.31 -33.34 -2.61
C ALA A 300 -13.51 -33.58 -1.67
N GLY A 301 -14.75 -33.50 -2.17
CA GLY A 301 -15.98 -33.73 -1.39
C GLY A 301 -16.55 -32.48 -0.70
N TYR A 302 -16.15 -31.28 -1.12
CA TYR A 302 -16.64 -30.02 -0.58
C TYR A 302 -17.83 -29.45 -1.37
N ASP A 303 -18.87 -29.00 -0.66
CA ASP A 303 -19.86 -28.06 -1.16
C ASP A 303 -19.28 -26.63 -1.23
N VAL A 304 -19.57 -25.92 -2.33
CA VAL A 304 -19.00 -24.60 -2.63
C VAL A 304 -20.06 -23.50 -2.61
N SER A 305 -19.79 -22.42 -1.87
CA SER A 305 -20.56 -21.18 -1.93
C SER A 305 -19.65 -19.96 -2.16
N VAL A 306 -19.88 -19.23 -3.25
CA VAL A 306 -19.16 -17.97 -3.52
C VAL A 306 -19.82 -16.86 -2.71
N GLU A 307 -19.11 -16.34 -1.70
CA GLU A 307 -19.63 -15.30 -0.80
C GLU A 307 -19.41 -13.90 -1.36
N ASP A 308 -18.28 -13.65 -2.02
CA ASP A 308 -18.00 -12.37 -2.68
C ASP A 308 -17.19 -12.54 -3.98
N ARG A 309 -17.31 -11.54 -4.86
CA ARG A 309 -16.56 -11.41 -6.11
C ARG A 309 -16.03 -9.99 -6.19
N ARG A 310 -14.71 -9.84 -6.28
CA ARG A 310 -14.10 -8.52 -6.21
C ARG A 310 -13.11 -8.28 -7.33
N GLU A 311 -13.26 -7.15 -8.01
CA GLU A 311 -12.20 -6.57 -8.82
C GLU A 311 -11.27 -5.79 -7.89
N VAL A 312 -10.07 -6.33 -7.66
CA VAL A 312 -9.09 -5.75 -6.73
C VAL A 312 -8.44 -4.52 -7.35
N ARG A 313 -8.02 -4.64 -8.62
CA ARG A 313 -7.44 -3.55 -9.41
C ARG A 313 -7.37 -3.93 -10.90
N SER A 314 -7.24 -2.92 -11.75
CA SER A 314 -6.71 -3.14 -13.11
C SER A 314 -5.26 -3.64 -13.03
N TYR A 315 -4.96 -4.70 -13.78
CA TYR A 315 -3.62 -5.29 -13.86
C TYR A 315 -2.88 -4.82 -15.13
N ALA A 316 -3.53 -4.97 -16.28
CA ALA A 316 -3.06 -4.54 -17.59
C ALA A 316 -4.28 -4.18 -18.47
N PRO A 317 -4.10 -3.68 -19.71
CA PRO A 317 -5.23 -3.44 -20.61
C PRO A 317 -6.10 -4.70 -20.76
N HIS A 318 -7.39 -4.58 -20.42
CA HIS A 318 -8.39 -5.66 -20.40
C HIS A 318 -8.16 -6.79 -19.39
N GLU A 319 -7.14 -6.69 -18.52
CA GLU A 319 -6.85 -7.68 -17.48
C GLU A 319 -7.10 -7.11 -16.09
N LEU A 320 -7.85 -7.85 -15.28
CA LEU A 320 -8.23 -7.51 -13.91
C LEU A 320 -7.57 -8.48 -12.94
N ASN A 321 -6.99 -7.94 -11.87
CA ASN A 321 -6.69 -8.74 -10.69
C ASN A 321 -7.99 -8.86 -9.88
N VAL A 322 -8.45 -10.08 -9.66
CA VAL A 322 -9.70 -10.38 -8.97
C VAL A 322 -9.46 -11.20 -7.71
N CYS A 323 -10.45 -11.19 -6.82
CA CYS A 323 -10.53 -12.07 -5.67
C CYS A 323 -11.91 -12.74 -5.62
N LEU A 324 -11.91 -14.05 -5.38
CA LEU A 324 -13.08 -14.85 -5.05
C LEU A 324 -12.98 -15.25 -3.57
N ASP A 325 -13.95 -14.84 -2.77
CA ASP A 325 -14.13 -15.34 -1.41
C ASP A 325 -15.11 -16.50 -1.45
N VAL A 326 -14.63 -17.70 -1.12
CA VAL A 326 -15.38 -18.94 -1.29
C VAL A 326 -15.46 -19.70 0.03
N ARG A 327 -16.67 -20.05 0.44
CA ARG A 327 -16.92 -20.98 1.53
C ARG A 327 -16.90 -22.42 1.03
N LEU A 328 -16.09 -23.25 1.67
CA LEU A 328 -16.02 -24.69 1.49
C LEU A 328 -16.69 -25.38 2.69
N ARG A 329 -17.50 -26.41 2.45
CA ARG A 329 -18.11 -27.25 3.49
C ARG A 329 -18.03 -28.74 3.13
N ALA A 330 -17.42 -29.57 3.98
CA ALA A 330 -17.30 -31.02 3.77
C ALA A 330 -18.58 -31.80 4.14
#